data_AF-A0A556VAQ5-F1
#
_entry.id   AF-A0A556VAQ5-F1
#
_cell.length_a   1.000
_cell.length_b   1.000
_cell.length_c   1.000
_cell.angle_alpha   90.00
_cell.angle_beta   90.00
_cell.angle_gamma   90.00
#
_symmetry.space_group_name_H-M   'P 1'
#
loop_
_entity.id
_entity.type
_entity.pdbx_description
1 polymer ?
#
loop_
_entity_poly.entity_id
_entity_poly.type
_entity_poly.pdbx_seq_one_letter_code
_entity_poly.pdbx_strand_id
1 'polypeptide(L)'
;MSSADVESLHPVPRQRGRCLDAFLLGSVLTLFIMALSGAALAVWTVKDLRAEMESKAGSHASVASYRTNEFPPNMDSSYKLKNFAYLTAISADGEIKNGNMLWKPLKYGNSSTVGSSYSYDSVNAVLTMNQEGAYFLYTQLNLTCVNVCSEGTLTVTFEVDRNVVLSCSLHLSSMTFHPAVEKCWTVIPQLSKGSRLLARIHLTMSPKKWRLDLNHSGFGMFLVD
;
A
#
# COMPACT_ATOMS: atom_id res chain seq x y z
N MET A 1 -58.84 34.20 76.15
CA MET A 1 -57.61 33.39 76.04
C MET A 1 -57.30 33.26 74.57
N SER A 2 -56.31 34.02 74.10
CA SER A 2 -55.93 34.14 72.69
C SER A 2 -54.72 33.25 72.44
N SER A 3 -54.80 32.44 71.39
CA SER A 3 -53.74 31.62 70.82
C SER A 3 -52.51 32.47 70.52
N ALA A 4 -51.34 32.04 70.99
CA ALA A 4 -50.05 32.54 70.54
C ALA A 4 -49.41 31.46 69.64
N ASP A 5 -49.17 31.82 68.38
CA ASP A 5 -48.55 30.98 67.35
C ASP A 5 -47.14 30.52 67.76
N VAL A 6 -46.89 29.22 67.61
CA VAL A 6 -45.60 28.55 67.91
C VAL A 6 -44.65 28.55 66.69
N GLU A 7 -45.03 29.15 65.57
CA GLU A 7 -44.22 29.13 64.35
C GLU A 7 -43.20 30.29 64.26
N SER A 8 -42.68 30.76 65.40
CA SER A 8 -41.65 31.81 65.51
C SER A 8 -40.21 31.26 65.58
N LEU A 9 -39.91 30.19 64.85
CA LEU A 9 -38.56 29.61 64.79
C LEU A 9 -38.12 29.31 63.36
N HIS A 10 -37.84 30.36 62.59
CA HIS A 10 -36.91 30.25 61.47
C HIS A 10 -35.68 31.12 61.74
N PRO A 11 -34.57 30.55 62.22
CA PRO A 11 -33.29 31.24 62.20
C PRO A 11 -32.82 31.39 60.75
N VAL A 12 -32.47 32.64 60.41
CA VAL A 12 -31.75 33.08 59.22
C VAL A 12 -30.71 32.04 58.75
N PRO A 13 -30.65 31.67 57.45
CA PRO A 13 -29.64 30.75 56.96
C PRO A 13 -28.24 31.37 57.09
N ARG A 14 -27.46 30.84 58.04
CA ARG A 14 -26.04 31.18 58.24
C ARG A 14 -25.21 30.68 57.05
N GLN A 15 -24.46 31.63 56.47
CA GLN A 15 -23.28 31.49 55.60
C GLN A 15 -22.70 30.06 55.48
N ARG A 16 -23.04 29.36 54.39
CA ARG A 16 -22.41 28.10 53.97
C ARG A 16 -21.82 28.18 52.56
N GLY A 17 -21.41 29.39 52.12
CA GLY A 17 -20.96 29.65 50.74
C GLY A 17 -19.45 29.71 50.52
N ARG A 18 -18.62 29.95 51.56
CA ARG A 18 -17.20 30.30 51.35
C ARG A 18 -16.26 29.12 51.05
N CYS A 19 -16.58 27.91 51.52
CA CYS A 19 -15.68 26.75 51.34
C CYS A 19 -15.85 26.06 49.97
N LEU A 20 -17.09 26.04 49.45
CA LEU A 20 -17.38 25.55 48.11
C LEU A 20 -16.74 26.42 47.02
N ASP A 21 -16.69 27.73 47.25
CA ASP A 21 -16.09 28.70 46.32
C ASP A 21 -14.57 28.51 46.22
N ALA A 22 -13.89 28.24 47.34
CA ALA A 22 -12.47 27.95 47.36
C ALA A 22 -12.11 26.64 46.62
N PHE A 23 -12.96 25.62 46.74
CA PHE A 23 -12.77 24.34 46.06
C PHE A 23 -13.00 24.45 44.54
N LEU A 24 -14.02 25.22 44.14
CA LEU A 24 -14.28 25.56 42.73
C LEU A 24 -13.12 26.38 42.15
N LEU A 25 -12.65 27.40 42.86
CA LEU A 25 -11.52 28.22 42.40
C LEU A 25 -10.26 27.36 42.21
N GLY A 26 -9.98 26.44 43.15
CA GLY A 26 -8.86 25.50 43.06
C GLY A 26 -8.98 24.51 41.90
N SER A 27 -10.18 23.98 41.64
CA SER A 27 -10.39 23.07 40.51
C SER A 27 -10.25 23.77 39.17
N VAL A 28 -10.77 25.00 39.04
CA VAL A 28 -10.63 25.81 37.82
C VAL A 28 -9.16 26.13 37.56
N LEU A 29 -8.41 26.56 38.57
CA LEU A 29 -6.97 26.83 38.44
C LEU A 29 -6.17 25.60 38.00
N THR A 30 -6.44 24.43 38.59
CA THR A 30 -5.73 23.19 38.22
C THR A 30 -6.08 22.74 36.79
N LEU A 31 -7.34 22.88 36.37
CA LEU A 31 -7.78 22.54 35.01
C LEU A 31 -7.13 23.47 33.96
N PHE A 32 -7.03 24.77 34.26
CA PHE A 32 -6.31 25.71 33.39
C PHE A 32 -4.82 25.37 33.27
N ILE A 33 -4.15 25.00 34.37
CA ILE A 33 -2.74 24.59 34.33
C ILE A 33 -2.55 23.30 33.53
N MET A 34 -3.44 22.30 33.69
CA MET A 34 -3.39 21.07 32.88
C MET A 34 -3.65 21.34 31.40
N ALA A 35 -4.60 22.20 31.06
CA ALA A 35 -4.91 22.56 29.67
C ALA A 35 -3.74 23.29 29.01
N LEU A 36 -3.12 24.26 29.71
CA LEU A 36 -1.97 25.02 29.20
C LEU A 36 -0.73 24.14 29.04
N SER A 37 -0.45 23.23 29.98
CA SER A 37 0.67 22.30 29.88
C SER A 37 0.46 21.25 28.77
N GLY A 38 -0.75 20.71 28.63
CA GLY A 38 -1.10 19.81 27.53
C GLY A 38 -0.97 20.48 26.17
N ALA A 39 -1.45 21.72 26.03
CA ALA A 39 -1.32 22.50 24.80
C ALA A 39 0.15 22.80 24.47
N ALA A 40 0.97 23.15 25.46
CA ALA A 40 2.40 23.38 25.26
C ALA A 40 3.13 22.12 24.77
N LEU A 41 2.84 20.95 25.36
CA LEU A 41 3.40 19.66 24.92
C LEU A 41 2.97 19.31 23.49
N ALA A 42 1.70 19.52 23.13
CA ALA A 42 1.20 19.27 21.78
C ALA A 42 1.85 20.20 20.74
N VAL A 43 2.07 21.48 21.09
CA VAL A 43 2.78 22.42 20.21
C VAL A 43 4.24 22.03 20.05
N TRP A 44 4.88 21.51 21.10
CA TRP A 44 6.27 21.07 21.04
C TRP A 44 6.45 19.82 20.17
N THR A 45 5.58 18.81 20.29
CA THR A 45 5.64 17.61 19.45
C THR A 45 5.36 17.92 17.97
N VAL A 46 4.41 18.82 17.68
CA VAL A 46 4.14 19.26 16.30
C VAL A 46 5.33 20.05 15.72
N LYS A 47 6.01 20.87 16.53
CA LYS A 47 7.22 21.57 16.08
C LYS A 47 8.38 20.63 15.79
N ASP A 48 8.56 19.59 16.62
CA ASP A 48 9.62 18.59 16.43
C ASP A 48 9.37 17.75 15.16
N LEU A 49 8.12 17.32 14.95
CA LEU A 49 7.70 16.64 13.72
C LEU A 49 7.86 17.52 12.48
N ARG A 50 7.55 18.83 12.59
CA ARG A 50 7.75 19.78 11.48
C ARG A 50 9.24 20.00 11.18
N ALA A 51 10.08 20.14 12.20
CA ALA A 51 11.53 20.29 12.03
C ALA A 51 12.14 19.05 11.36
N GLU A 52 11.65 17.85 11.70
CA GLU A 52 12.10 16.62 11.05
C GLU A 52 11.59 16.49 9.59
N MET A 53 10.41 17.03 9.27
CA MET A 53 9.94 17.10 7.88
C MET A 53 10.67 18.16 7.06
N GLU A 54 10.96 19.34 7.62
CA GLU A 54 11.67 20.42 6.93
C GLU A 54 13.15 20.08 6.70
N SER A 55 13.80 19.40 7.64
CA SER A 55 15.17 18.88 7.44
C SER A 55 15.24 17.82 6.33
N LYS A 56 14.17 17.05 6.10
CA LYS A 56 14.06 16.11 4.96
C LYS A 56 13.64 16.79 3.64
N ALA A 57 12.91 17.90 3.70
CA ALA A 57 12.46 18.66 2.53
C ALA A 57 13.53 19.61 1.94
N GLY A 58 14.56 19.97 2.73
CA GLY A 58 15.68 20.82 2.28
C GLY A 58 16.74 20.14 1.41
N SER A 59 16.64 18.82 1.17
CA SER A 59 17.64 18.07 0.41
C SER A 59 17.12 17.62 -0.96
N HIS A 60 16.80 18.58 -1.83
CA HIS A 60 16.61 18.33 -3.25
C HIS A 60 17.26 19.44 -4.10
N ALA A 61 18.52 19.23 -4.48
CA ALA A 61 19.01 19.41 -5.87
C ALA A 61 20.55 19.33 -5.95
N SER A 62 21.08 18.14 -6.26
CA SER A 62 22.02 18.00 -7.36
C SER A 62 22.10 16.53 -7.77
N VAL A 63 21.75 16.31 -9.03
CA VAL A 63 21.96 15.08 -9.78
C VAL A 63 23.46 14.79 -9.79
N ALA A 64 23.90 13.79 -9.04
CA ALA A 64 25.18 13.13 -9.23
C ALA A 64 25.08 11.69 -8.71
N SER A 65 25.41 10.75 -9.59
CA SER A 65 25.42 9.31 -9.38
C SER A 65 26.25 8.85 -8.18
N TYR A 66 25.64 8.05 -7.31
CA TYR A 66 26.28 7.10 -6.38
C TYR A 66 25.27 5.95 -6.24
N ARG A 67 25.50 4.67 -6.57
CA ARG A 67 26.68 3.80 -6.55
C ARG A 67 27.48 3.86 -5.25
N THR A 68 26.81 3.45 -4.17
CA THR A 68 27.37 2.84 -2.95
C THR A 68 26.16 2.29 -2.17
N ASN A 69 25.80 1.01 -2.30
CA ASN A 69 26.31 -0.09 -1.48
C ASN A 69 26.71 0.34 -0.06
N GLU A 70 25.71 0.46 0.82
CA GLU A 70 25.87 0.20 2.26
C GLU A 70 24.51 -0.25 2.81
N PHE A 71 24.18 -1.51 2.55
CA PHE A 71 23.19 -2.24 3.35
C PHE A 71 23.87 -2.65 4.67
N PRO A 72 23.22 -2.50 5.83
CA PRO A 72 23.76 -2.99 7.10
C PRO A 72 24.05 -4.49 7.00
N PRO A 73 25.22 -4.98 7.46
CA PRO A 73 25.51 -6.40 7.47
C PRO A 73 24.66 -7.06 8.56
N ASN A 74 23.94 -8.13 8.21
CA ASN A 74 23.13 -8.99 9.09
C ASN A 74 21.72 -8.51 9.46
N MET A 75 20.90 -8.18 8.47
CA MET A 75 19.47 -8.55 8.55
C MET A 75 19.23 -9.75 7.65
N ASP A 76 18.51 -10.76 8.17
CA ASP A 76 18.02 -11.95 7.45
C ASP A 76 17.13 -11.58 6.25
N SER A 77 17.74 -11.06 5.17
CA SER A 77 17.08 -10.75 3.91
C SER A 77 16.62 -12.02 3.18
N SER A 78 17.04 -13.19 3.66
CA SER A 78 16.69 -14.50 3.13
C SER A 78 15.20 -14.82 3.28
N TYR A 79 14.58 -14.47 4.41
CA TYR A 79 13.16 -14.77 4.66
C TYR A 79 12.23 -13.96 3.76
N LYS A 80 12.49 -12.67 3.56
CA LYS A 80 11.70 -11.82 2.66
C LYS A 80 11.79 -12.28 1.21
N LEU A 81 12.95 -12.78 0.79
CA LEU A 81 13.10 -13.36 -0.54
C LEU A 81 12.43 -14.73 -0.64
N LYS A 82 12.45 -15.57 0.40
CA LYS A 82 11.83 -16.92 0.38
C LYS A 82 10.36 -16.88 -0.03
N ASN A 83 9.57 -16.00 0.59
CA ASN A 83 8.11 -15.95 0.45
C ASN A 83 7.63 -15.01 -0.66
N PHE A 84 8.52 -14.42 -1.46
CA PHE A 84 8.15 -13.44 -2.48
C PHE A 84 8.62 -13.85 -3.88
N ALA A 85 7.77 -13.63 -4.88
CA ALA A 85 8.12 -13.67 -6.29
C ALA A 85 7.72 -12.36 -6.96
N TYR A 86 8.59 -11.79 -7.79
CA TYR A 86 8.23 -10.70 -8.70
C TYR A 86 8.80 -10.94 -10.09
N LEU A 87 7.97 -10.71 -11.10
CA LEU A 87 8.33 -10.88 -12.50
C LEU A 87 7.91 -9.66 -13.31
N THR A 88 8.81 -9.19 -14.17
CA THR A 88 8.57 -8.08 -15.10
C THR A 88 8.17 -8.61 -16.46
N ALA A 89 7.31 -7.89 -17.17
CA ALA A 89 6.86 -8.29 -18.49
C ALA A 89 8.04 -8.33 -19.48
N ILE A 90 7.96 -9.23 -20.46
CA ILE A 90 8.85 -9.22 -21.62
C ILE A 90 8.04 -9.33 -22.90
N SER A 91 8.39 -8.51 -23.88
CA SER A 91 7.97 -8.66 -25.27
C SER A 91 8.95 -7.95 -26.19
N ALA A 92 8.97 -8.33 -27.47
CA ALA A 92 9.73 -7.61 -28.47
C ALA A 92 9.15 -6.18 -28.59
N ASP A 93 9.97 -5.16 -28.33
CA ASP A 93 9.62 -3.74 -28.43
C ASP A 93 8.34 -3.29 -27.70
N GLY A 94 7.93 -4.00 -26.64
CA GLY A 94 6.68 -3.69 -25.92
C GLY A 94 5.41 -4.07 -26.68
N GLU A 95 5.52 -4.92 -27.72
CA GLU A 95 4.38 -5.38 -28.50
C GLU A 95 3.40 -6.17 -27.64
N ILE A 96 2.10 -5.96 -27.90
CA ILE A 96 0.99 -6.59 -27.18
C ILE A 96 0.27 -7.55 -28.12
N LYS A 97 0.19 -8.82 -27.73
CA LYS A 97 -0.46 -9.88 -28.50
C LYS A 97 -1.34 -10.73 -27.58
N ASN A 98 -2.42 -11.28 -28.13
CA ASN A 98 -3.23 -12.27 -27.44
C ASN A 98 -2.42 -13.54 -27.19
N GLY A 99 -2.64 -14.17 -26.05
CA GLY A 99 -2.01 -15.43 -25.67
C GLY A 99 -1.33 -15.36 -24.31
N ASN A 100 -0.35 -16.24 -24.09
CA ASN A 100 0.39 -16.27 -22.84
C ASN A 100 1.28 -15.04 -22.72
N MET A 101 1.18 -14.35 -21.58
CA MET A 101 2.05 -13.23 -21.29
C MET A 101 3.40 -13.76 -20.83
N LEU A 102 4.46 -13.30 -21.47
CA LEU A 102 5.82 -13.69 -21.12
C LEU A 102 6.35 -12.78 -20.02
N TRP A 103 7.06 -13.37 -19.06
CA TRP A 103 7.66 -12.64 -17.95
C TRP A 103 9.09 -13.07 -17.74
N LYS A 104 9.84 -12.25 -17.00
CA LYS A 104 11.18 -12.61 -16.52
C LYS A 104 11.33 -12.23 -15.04
N PRO A 105 12.02 -13.07 -14.26
CA PRO A 105 12.55 -12.66 -12.96
C PRO A 105 13.57 -11.52 -13.13
N LEU A 106 13.62 -10.61 -12.17
CA LEU A 106 14.72 -9.66 -12.07
C LEU A 106 15.91 -10.35 -11.37
N LYS A 107 17.10 -10.16 -11.91
CA LYS A 107 18.35 -10.72 -11.36
C LYS A 107 19.17 -9.62 -10.70
N TYR A 108 19.64 -9.87 -9.48
CA TYR A 108 20.53 -9.00 -8.72
C TYR A 108 21.81 -9.77 -8.37
N GLY A 109 22.84 -9.67 -9.21
CA GLY A 109 24.03 -10.50 -9.09
C GLY A 109 23.66 -11.98 -9.21
N ASN A 110 23.89 -12.76 -8.15
CA ASN A 110 23.58 -14.19 -8.09
C ASN A 110 22.15 -14.48 -7.57
N SER A 111 21.41 -13.48 -7.11
CA SER A 111 20.05 -13.65 -6.61
C SER A 111 19.00 -13.28 -7.65
N SER A 112 17.79 -13.79 -7.44
CA SER A 112 16.61 -13.57 -8.29
C SER A 112 15.47 -13.06 -7.43
N THR A 113 14.55 -12.29 -8.02
CA THR A 113 13.29 -11.90 -7.38
C THR A 113 12.28 -13.05 -7.26
N VAL A 114 12.66 -14.28 -7.59
CA VAL A 114 11.85 -15.49 -7.37
C VAL A 114 12.40 -16.22 -6.14
N GLY A 115 11.62 -16.18 -5.07
CA GLY A 115 11.90 -16.87 -3.81
C GLY A 115 11.86 -18.37 -3.88
N SER A 116 12.45 -19.04 -2.88
CA SER A 116 12.46 -20.51 -2.80
C SER A 116 11.07 -21.14 -2.63
N SER A 117 10.06 -20.38 -2.20
CA SER A 117 8.66 -20.83 -2.20
C SER A 117 8.06 -20.91 -3.61
N TYR A 118 8.82 -20.52 -4.65
CA TYR A 118 8.39 -20.49 -6.04
C TYR A 118 9.43 -21.09 -6.98
N SER A 119 9.00 -21.52 -8.16
CA SER A 119 9.88 -21.80 -9.30
C SER A 119 9.27 -21.24 -10.57
N TYR A 120 10.08 -20.63 -11.43
CA TYR A 120 9.61 -20.02 -12.67
C TYR A 120 10.20 -20.71 -13.89
N ASP A 121 9.33 -21.19 -14.77
CA ASP A 121 9.68 -21.72 -16.08
C ASP A 121 9.48 -20.62 -17.13
N SER A 122 10.58 -20.03 -17.59
CA SER A 122 10.56 -18.96 -18.59
C SER A 122 10.17 -19.45 -19.99
N VAL A 123 10.29 -20.74 -20.28
CA VAL A 123 9.92 -21.30 -21.59
C VAL A 123 8.40 -21.40 -21.70
N ASN A 124 7.75 -21.89 -20.65
CA ASN A 124 6.30 -22.05 -20.60
C ASN A 124 5.56 -20.83 -20.01
N ALA A 125 6.32 -19.85 -19.49
CA ALA A 125 5.81 -18.67 -18.78
C ALA A 125 4.92 -19.03 -17.57
N VAL A 126 5.36 -20.01 -16.77
CA VAL A 126 4.60 -20.54 -15.63
C VAL A 126 5.35 -20.31 -14.32
N LEU A 127 4.64 -19.77 -13.33
CA LEU A 127 5.09 -19.72 -11.94
C LEU A 127 4.49 -20.90 -11.17
N THR A 128 5.32 -21.74 -10.58
CA THR A 128 4.90 -22.92 -9.81
C THR A 128 5.11 -22.68 -8.33
N MET A 129 4.12 -23.05 -7.52
CA MET A 129 4.17 -22.88 -6.07
C MET A 129 4.88 -24.08 -5.44
N ASN A 130 5.94 -23.85 -4.67
CA ASN A 130 6.70 -24.93 -4.02
C ASN A 130 6.22 -25.22 -2.59
N GLN A 131 5.36 -24.35 -2.05
CA GLN A 131 4.76 -24.48 -0.73
C GLN A 131 3.24 -24.36 -0.86
N GLU A 132 2.53 -24.96 0.08
CA GLU A 132 1.08 -24.82 0.21
C GLU A 132 0.77 -23.66 1.16
N GLY A 133 -0.34 -22.97 0.93
CA GLY A 133 -0.83 -21.91 1.83
C GLY A 133 -1.65 -20.83 1.12
N ALA A 134 -1.90 -19.75 1.84
CA ALA A 134 -2.56 -18.55 1.32
C ALA A 134 -1.56 -17.62 0.59
N TYR A 135 -2.00 -17.04 -0.52
CA TYR A 135 -1.15 -16.18 -1.35
C TYR A 135 -1.79 -14.84 -1.67
N PHE A 136 -1.02 -13.77 -1.54
CA PHE A 136 -1.36 -12.46 -2.11
C PHE A 136 -0.76 -12.36 -3.51
N LEU A 137 -1.58 -12.07 -4.52
CA LEU A 137 -1.18 -11.87 -5.91
C LEU A 137 -1.52 -10.44 -6.32
N TYR A 138 -0.59 -9.72 -6.91
CA TYR A 138 -0.82 -8.41 -7.49
C TYR A 138 -0.18 -8.28 -8.87
N THR A 139 -0.75 -7.43 -9.70
CA THR A 139 -0.21 -7.06 -11.00
C THR A 139 -0.33 -5.56 -11.21
N GLN A 140 0.62 -4.99 -11.93
CA GLN A 140 0.57 -3.63 -12.44
C GLN A 140 0.82 -3.70 -13.95
N LEU A 141 -0.06 -3.07 -14.70
CA LEU A 141 0.05 -2.94 -16.14
C LEU A 141 0.23 -1.46 -16.45
N ASN A 142 1.24 -1.13 -17.25
CA ASN A 142 1.48 0.22 -17.71
C ASN A 142 1.62 0.20 -19.24
N LEU A 143 0.72 0.88 -19.92
CA LEU A 143 0.70 0.98 -21.36
C LEU A 143 0.91 2.43 -21.78
N THR A 144 1.74 2.62 -22.79
CA THR A 144 1.99 3.92 -23.40
C THR A 144 1.50 3.94 -24.83
N CYS A 145 0.85 5.04 -25.19
CA CYS A 145 0.42 5.28 -26.56
C CYS A 145 1.56 5.99 -27.31
N VAL A 146 2.09 5.38 -28.38
CA VAL A 146 3.23 5.97 -29.12
C VAL A 146 2.82 6.89 -30.27
N ASN A 147 1.54 6.92 -30.65
CA ASN A 147 1.00 7.79 -31.72
C ASN A 147 -0.53 7.88 -31.62
N VAL A 148 -1.28 7.82 -32.73
CA VAL A 148 -2.74 7.64 -32.72
C VAL A 148 -3.06 6.19 -32.36
N CYS A 149 -3.61 5.99 -31.17
CA CYS A 149 -3.98 4.66 -30.67
C CYS A 149 -5.47 4.38 -30.81
N SER A 150 -5.81 3.09 -30.89
CA SER A 150 -7.19 2.62 -30.87
C SER A 150 -7.75 2.58 -29.44
N GLU A 151 -9.04 2.87 -29.28
CA GLU A 151 -9.74 2.73 -28.00
C GLU A 151 -10.20 1.31 -27.81
N GLY A 152 -10.02 0.71 -26.63
CA GLY A 152 -10.46 -0.65 -26.32
C GLY A 152 -10.21 -1.14 -24.92
N THR A 153 -10.20 -2.46 -24.76
CA THR A 153 -9.92 -3.09 -23.46
C THR A 153 -8.83 -4.15 -23.64
N LEU A 154 -7.81 -4.04 -22.79
CA LEU A 154 -6.83 -5.09 -22.56
C LEU A 154 -7.15 -5.75 -21.23
N THR A 155 -7.28 -7.07 -21.22
CA THR A 155 -7.49 -7.84 -19.99
C THR A 155 -6.33 -8.82 -19.80
N VAL A 156 -5.71 -8.79 -18.62
CA VAL A 156 -4.77 -9.82 -18.19
C VAL A 156 -5.45 -10.71 -17.17
N THR A 157 -5.53 -12.00 -17.46
CA THR A 157 -6.04 -13.00 -16.54
C THR A 157 -4.89 -13.82 -15.97
N PHE A 158 -5.00 -14.17 -14.70
CA PHE A 158 -4.15 -15.14 -14.04
C PHE A 158 -4.97 -16.39 -13.76
N GLU A 159 -4.46 -17.53 -14.21
CA GLU A 159 -5.12 -18.81 -14.12
C GLU A 159 -4.28 -19.77 -13.28
N VAL A 160 -4.93 -20.44 -12.33
CA VAL A 160 -4.37 -21.60 -11.63
C VAL A 160 -5.20 -22.82 -12.00
N ASP A 161 -4.56 -23.84 -12.56
CA ASP A 161 -5.21 -25.10 -12.94
C ASP A 161 -6.47 -24.88 -13.82
N ARG A 162 -6.39 -23.90 -14.73
CA ARG A 162 -7.46 -23.42 -15.65
C ARG A 162 -8.59 -22.60 -15.02
N ASN A 163 -8.53 -22.33 -13.72
CA ASN A 163 -9.46 -21.43 -13.05
C ASN A 163 -8.87 -20.03 -12.97
N VAL A 164 -9.62 -19.02 -13.40
CA VAL A 164 -9.20 -17.61 -13.31
C VAL A 164 -9.25 -17.19 -11.83
N VAL A 165 -8.10 -16.83 -11.28
CA VAL A 165 -7.95 -16.36 -9.89
C VAL A 165 -7.87 -14.84 -9.78
N LEU A 166 -7.41 -14.16 -10.83
CA LEU A 166 -7.36 -12.71 -10.93
C LEU A 166 -7.62 -12.30 -12.39
N SER A 167 -8.44 -11.28 -12.59
CA SER A 167 -8.66 -10.63 -13.89
C SER A 167 -8.42 -9.14 -13.72
N CYS A 168 -7.56 -8.57 -14.56
CA CYS A 168 -7.19 -7.16 -14.53
C CYS A 168 -7.47 -6.54 -15.89
N SER A 169 -8.46 -5.65 -15.98
CA SER A 169 -8.87 -5.03 -17.23
C SER A 169 -8.50 -3.56 -17.25
N LEU A 170 -7.80 -3.13 -18.29
CA LEU A 170 -7.40 -1.77 -18.53
C LEU A 170 -8.18 -1.23 -19.75
N HIS A 171 -8.88 -0.12 -19.54
CA HIS A 171 -9.53 0.61 -20.62
C HIS A 171 -8.53 1.55 -21.31
N LEU A 172 -8.48 1.45 -22.63
CA LEU A 172 -7.60 2.21 -23.51
C LEU A 172 -8.46 3.23 -24.26
N SER A 173 -8.09 4.50 -24.22
CA SER A 173 -8.77 5.57 -24.97
C SER A 173 -7.86 6.12 -26.07
N SER A 174 -8.45 6.59 -27.17
CA SER A 174 -7.72 7.13 -28.32
C SER A 174 -7.00 8.46 -28.03
N MET A 175 -7.45 9.19 -27.00
CA MET A 175 -6.99 10.55 -26.68
C MET A 175 -6.16 10.62 -25.38
N THR A 176 -5.32 9.62 -25.10
CA THR A 176 -4.49 9.64 -23.88
C THR A 176 -3.07 10.12 -24.15
N PHE A 177 -2.74 11.31 -23.63
CA PHE A 177 -1.36 11.81 -23.52
C PHE A 177 -0.60 11.19 -22.34
N HIS A 178 -1.31 10.48 -21.46
CA HIS A 178 -0.75 9.85 -20.26
C HIS A 178 -0.72 8.33 -20.40
N PRO A 179 0.25 7.66 -19.75
CA PRO A 179 0.26 6.21 -19.70
C PRO A 179 -1.01 5.67 -19.05
N ALA A 180 -1.60 4.63 -19.65
CA ALA A 180 -2.73 3.92 -19.11
C ALA A 180 -2.20 2.89 -18.09
N VAL A 181 -2.51 3.10 -16.81
CA VAL A 181 -1.98 2.31 -15.70
C VAL A 181 -3.12 1.65 -14.96
N GLU A 182 -3.05 0.34 -14.76
CA GLU A 182 -3.99 -0.41 -13.94
C GLU A 182 -3.25 -1.26 -12.91
N LYS A 183 -3.80 -1.34 -11.69
CA LYS A 183 -3.27 -2.17 -10.62
C LYS A 183 -4.38 -3.05 -10.09
N CYS A 184 -4.16 -4.36 -10.10
CA CYS A 184 -5.13 -5.32 -9.59
C CYS A 184 -4.46 -6.27 -8.61
N TRP A 185 -5.22 -6.76 -7.64
CA TRP A 185 -4.73 -7.72 -6.66
C TRP A 185 -5.84 -8.64 -6.18
N THR A 186 -5.45 -9.77 -5.60
CA THR A 186 -6.35 -10.73 -4.96
C THR A 186 -5.62 -11.49 -3.87
N VAL A 187 -6.38 -12.13 -2.98
CA VAL A 187 -5.87 -13.12 -2.04
C VAL A 187 -6.45 -14.47 -2.44
N ILE A 188 -5.57 -15.44 -2.69
CA ILE A 188 -5.93 -16.82 -3.01
C ILE A 188 -5.81 -17.61 -1.71
N PRO A 189 -6.93 -18.05 -1.10
CA PRO A 189 -6.92 -18.54 0.28
C PRO A 189 -6.17 -19.86 0.45
N GLN A 190 -6.18 -20.71 -0.58
CA GLN A 190 -5.47 -21.99 -0.56
C GLN A 190 -4.94 -22.31 -1.95
N LEU A 191 -3.63 -22.44 -2.07
CA LEU A 191 -2.99 -23.06 -3.23
C LEU A 191 -2.16 -24.24 -2.77
N SER A 192 -2.32 -25.36 -3.46
CA SER A 192 -1.54 -26.57 -3.21
C SER A 192 -0.11 -26.42 -3.71
N LYS A 193 0.80 -27.14 -3.07
CA LYS A 193 2.15 -27.32 -3.62
C LYS A 193 2.07 -27.96 -5.01
N GLY A 194 2.78 -27.37 -5.97
CA GLY A 194 2.78 -27.78 -7.37
C GLY A 194 1.76 -27.05 -8.25
N SER A 195 0.86 -26.24 -7.68
CA SER A 195 -0.07 -25.42 -8.47
C SER A 195 0.69 -24.50 -9.43
N ARG A 196 0.17 -24.39 -10.65
CA ARG A 196 0.80 -23.67 -11.77
C ARG A 196 -0.01 -22.42 -12.10
N LEU A 197 0.59 -21.25 -11.89
CA LEU A 197 0.03 -19.95 -12.24
C LEU A 197 0.52 -19.54 -13.63
N LEU A 198 -0.43 -19.24 -14.51
CA LEU A 198 -0.19 -18.76 -15.87
C LEU A 198 -0.93 -17.44 -16.08
N ALA A 199 -0.28 -16.48 -16.74
CA ALA A 199 -0.91 -15.21 -17.09
C ALA A 199 -1.20 -15.15 -18.59
N ARG A 200 -2.39 -14.66 -18.98
CA ARG A 200 -2.80 -14.47 -20.37
C ARG A 200 -3.23 -13.05 -20.64
N ILE A 201 -2.91 -12.56 -21.83
CA ILE A 201 -3.43 -11.31 -22.37
C ILE A 201 -4.58 -11.62 -23.33
N HIS A 202 -5.67 -10.89 -23.14
CA HIS A 202 -6.83 -10.85 -24.02
C HIS A 202 -7.11 -9.42 -24.44
N LEU A 203 -7.18 -9.19 -25.74
CA LEU A 203 -7.46 -7.91 -26.37
C LEU A 203 -8.79 -8.02 -27.10
N THR A 204 -9.67 -7.04 -26.89
CA THR A 204 -10.92 -6.93 -27.65
C THR A 204 -10.72 -6.31 -29.04
N MET A 205 -9.49 -5.93 -29.40
CA MET A 205 -9.15 -5.30 -30.68
C MET A 205 -7.67 -5.34 -31.04
N SER A 206 -7.34 -4.82 -32.23
CA SER A 206 -5.96 -4.60 -32.66
C SER A 206 -5.33 -3.47 -31.82
N PRO A 207 -4.27 -3.73 -31.03
CA PRO A 207 -3.62 -2.73 -30.18
C PRO A 207 -2.69 -1.83 -31.00
N LYS A 208 -3.20 -1.20 -32.07
CA LYS A 208 -2.37 -0.36 -32.93
C LYS A 208 -1.75 0.75 -32.10
N LYS A 209 -0.41 0.80 -32.10
CA LYS A 209 0.41 1.84 -31.48
C LYS A 209 0.33 1.92 -29.93
N TRP A 210 -0.31 0.95 -29.28
CA TRP A 210 -0.13 0.73 -27.85
C TRP A 210 1.13 -0.09 -27.60
N ARG A 211 1.92 0.30 -26.60
CA ARG A 211 3.09 -0.44 -26.14
C ARG A 211 3.04 -0.68 -24.65
N LEU A 212 3.36 -1.90 -24.25
CA LEU A 212 3.57 -2.27 -22.87
C LEU A 212 4.88 -1.67 -22.37
N ASP A 213 4.82 -0.90 -21.29
CA ASP A 213 6.01 -0.44 -20.59
C ASP A 213 6.61 -1.60 -19.79
N LEU A 214 7.68 -2.18 -20.34
CA LEU A 214 8.35 -3.35 -19.77
C LEU A 214 9.01 -3.10 -18.41
N ASN A 215 9.28 -1.84 -18.07
CA ASN A 215 9.92 -1.49 -16.79
C ASN A 215 8.90 -1.30 -15.67
N HIS A 216 7.67 -0.92 -16.02
CA HIS A 216 6.60 -0.63 -15.07
C HIS A 216 5.44 -1.62 -15.12
N SER A 217 5.53 -2.65 -15.96
CA SER A 217 4.57 -3.75 -16.03
C SER A 217 5.16 -5.03 -15.46
N GLY A 218 4.47 -5.60 -14.48
CA GLY A 218 4.95 -6.74 -13.72
C GLY A 218 3.89 -7.27 -12.79
N PHE A 219 4.09 -8.47 -12.30
CA PHE A 219 3.26 -9.04 -11.25
C PHE A 219 4.14 -9.61 -10.14
N GLY A 220 3.59 -9.61 -8.93
CA GLY A 220 4.23 -10.23 -7.79
C GLY A 220 3.28 -11.08 -6.98
N MET A 221 3.85 -12.04 -6.28
CA MET A 221 3.14 -13.00 -5.46
C MET A 221 3.87 -13.16 -4.13
N PHE A 222 3.11 -13.26 -3.05
CA PHE A 222 3.64 -13.37 -1.69
C PHE A 222 2.89 -14.48 -0.94
N LEU A 223 3.64 -15.41 -0.32
CA LEU A 223 3.10 -16.43 0.58
C LEU A 223 2.84 -15.79 1.94
N VAL A 224 1.60 -15.85 2.41
CA VAL A 224 1.12 -15.14 3.60
C VAL A 224 1.33 -15.97 4.89
N ASP A 225 1.25 -17.30 4.79
CA ASP A 225 1.39 -18.24 5.93
C ASP A 225 2.84 -18.50 6.38
#